data_AF-A0A3C0PJF1-F1
#
_entry.id   AF-A0A3C0PJF1-F1
#
_cell.length_a   1.000
_cell.length_b   1.000
_cell.length_c   1.000
_cell.angle_alpha   90.00
_cell.angle_beta   90.00
_cell.angle_gamma   90.00
#
_symmetry.space_group_name_H-M   'P 1'
#
loop_
_entity.id
_entity.type
_entity.pdbx_description
1 polymer ?
#
loop_
_entity_poly.entity_id
_entity_poly.type
_entity_poly.pdbx_seq_one_letter_code
_entity_poly.pdbx_strand_id
1 'polypeptide(L)'
;MFYSIHITAINNKRAGTIVAHHIAGNRNVSLHYALSMLENLPLVYMTDLTKDEADTTLRQLTKTGVTANIVKGETVNIPLPSEGAPKETQPQPAVVPAMPVSTSPIARITPVSFIYKDAASCDDSAKPDGKKRNILIAGAFVCTCIISIFAVSLLHPAHKKKDAYHPSVVPSSLLSDSLKVGSLYMNAAGSNAGDDKSSESQRKAMSNQSGIQARAYYDSAKASTTPDGAIAFYKIAIGFNKYNVGAWYGLVNVYKSAGMTADANKALEEMKKIFGEDILSLSQIVGRFGELMDFYVTSDGTYRIEYRSRAADTTAMEREIWQIIKALELQSNSKAYSLYAHNNTNGVLAYIKADTPLSAFEQFRANATVRHFAP
;
A
#
# COMPACT_ATOMS: atom_id res chain seq x y z
N MET A 1 0.28 -40.47 -7.94
CA MET A 1 -0.74 -40.35 -9.00
C MET A 1 -1.38 -38.99 -8.85
N PHE A 2 -1.46 -38.22 -9.93
CA PHE A 2 -1.88 -36.83 -9.88
C PHE A 2 -3.29 -36.65 -10.42
N TYR A 3 -3.94 -35.59 -9.96
CA TYR A 3 -5.30 -35.24 -10.30
C TYR A 3 -5.36 -33.81 -10.82
N SER A 4 -6.26 -33.56 -11.77
CA SER A 4 -6.60 -32.22 -12.23
C SER A 4 -8.06 -31.91 -11.93
N ILE A 5 -8.36 -30.62 -11.73
CA ILE A 5 -9.73 -30.12 -11.56
C ILE A 5 -10.10 -29.33 -12.80
N HIS A 6 -11.19 -29.73 -13.44
CA HIS A 6 -11.75 -29.09 -14.63
C HIS A 6 -13.06 -28.40 -14.25
N ILE A 7 -13.12 -27.08 -14.36
CA ILE A 7 -14.36 -26.33 -14.16
C ILE A 7 -15.22 -26.47 -15.41
N THR A 8 -16.48 -26.89 -15.24
CA THR A 8 -17.42 -27.14 -16.34
C THR A 8 -18.56 -26.13 -16.38
N ALA A 9 -18.97 -25.58 -15.24
CA ALA A 9 -19.99 -24.54 -15.18
C ALA A 9 -19.80 -23.62 -13.95
N ILE A 10 -20.27 -22.38 -14.07
CA ILE A 10 -20.26 -21.38 -12.99
C ILE A 10 -21.68 -20.85 -12.84
N ASN A 11 -22.32 -21.14 -11.71
CA ASN A 11 -23.77 -20.92 -11.56
C ASN A 11 -24.13 -19.47 -11.19
N ASN A 12 -23.16 -18.65 -10.77
CA ASN A 12 -23.41 -17.24 -10.43
C ASN A 12 -22.17 -16.36 -10.66
N LYS A 13 -22.40 -15.05 -10.88
CA LYS A 13 -21.34 -14.07 -11.15
C LYS A 13 -20.31 -13.95 -10.03
N ARG A 14 -20.74 -14.05 -8.76
CA ARG A 14 -19.85 -13.96 -7.59
C ARG A 14 -18.83 -15.11 -7.58
N ALA A 15 -19.27 -16.33 -7.87
CA ALA A 15 -18.42 -17.50 -8.00
C ALA A 15 -17.36 -17.32 -9.11
N GLY A 16 -17.79 -16.80 -10.26
CA GLY A 16 -16.88 -16.47 -11.37
C GLY A 16 -15.78 -15.48 -10.96
N THR A 17 -16.14 -14.41 -10.24
CA THR A 17 -15.15 -13.44 -9.74
C THR A 17 -14.15 -14.09 -8.77
N ILE A 18 -14.62 -14.92 -7.83
CA ILE A 18 -13.74 -15.62 -6.87
C ILE A 18 -12.74 -16.54 -7.59
N VAL A 19 -13.23 -17.35 -8.54
CA VAL A 19 -12.38 -18.23 -9.35
C VAL A 19 -11.39 -17.44 -10.19
N ALA A 20 -11.82 -16.33 -10.80
CA ALA A 20 -10.94 -15.48 -11.60
C ALA A 20 -9.83 -14.85 -10.77
N HIS A 21 -10.13 -14.39 -9.55
CA HIS A 21 -9.10 -13.89 -8.63
C HIS A 21 -8.08 -14.98 -8.27
N HIS A 22 -8.54 -16.22 -8.04
CA HIS A 22 -7.63 -17.31 -7.75
C HIS A 22 -6.77 -17.70 -8.95
N ILE A 23 -7.33 -17.73 -10.16
CA ILE A 23 -6.57 -17.94 -11.40
C ILE A 23 -5.54 -16.83 -11.61
N ALA A 24 -5.95 -15.57 -11.44
CA ALA A 24 -5.07 -14.41 -11.58
C ALA A 24 -3.88 -14.49 -10.61
N GLY A 25 -4.13 -14.82 -9.34
CA GLY A 25 -3.09 -14.98 -8.32
C GLY A 25 -2.14 -16.15 -8.62
N ASN A 26 -2.68 -17.33 -8.93
CA ASN A 26 -1.85 -18.53 -9.10
C ASN A 26 -1.07 -18.56 -10.42
N ARG A 27 -1.64 -18.02 -11.51
CA ARG A 27 -1.00 -18.02 -12.84
C ARG A 27 -0.28 -16.71 -13.16
N ASN A 28 -0.30 -15.74 -12.24
CA ASN A 28 0.24 -14.40 -12.44
C ASN A 28 -0.28 -13.72 -13.71
N VAL A 29 -1.58 -13.90 -13.98
CA VAL A 29 -2.25 -13.26 -15.13
C VAL A 29 -3.14 -12.13 -14.64
N SER A 30 -3.44 -11.17 -15.51
CA SER A 30 -4.37 -10.08 -15.16
C SER A 30 -5.75 -10.63 -14.81
N LEU A 31 -6.46 -9.97 -13.88
CA LEU A 31 -7.83 -10.35 -13.53
C LEU A 31 -8.77 -10.34 -14.75
N HIS A 32 -8.55 -9.42 -15.70
CA HIS A 32 -9.33 -9.36 -16.93
C HIS A 32 -9.12 -10.61 -17.80
N TYR A 33 -7.87 -11.04 -17.96
CA TYR A 33 -7.55 -12.25 -18.69
C TYR A 33 -8.12 -13.50 -17.99
N ALA A 34 -8.01 -13.58 -16.66
CA ALA A 34 -8.60 -14.67 -15.89
C ALA A 34 -10.14 -14.73 -16.04
N LEU A 35 -10.82 -13.59 -16.11
CA LEU A 35 -12.26 -13.55 -16.41
C LEU A 35 -12.56 -14.06 -17.83
N SER A 36 -11.78 -13.66 -18.83
CA SER A 36 -11.97 -14.14 -20.22
C SER A 36 -11.71 -15.65 -20.38
N MET A 37 -10.85 -16.24 -19.54
CA MET A 37 -10.66 -17.70 -19.48
C MET A 37 -11.93 -18.41 -19.03
N LEU A 38 -12.69 -17.83 -18.10
CA LEU A 38 -13.93 -18.41 -17.58
C LEU A 38 -15.12 -18.29 -18.53
N GLU A 39 -15.01 -17.46 -19.57
CA GLU A 39 -16.01 -17.41 -20.65
C GLU A 39 -15.94 -18.64 -21.57
N ASN A 40 -14.81 -19.37 -21.55
CA ASN A 40 -14.53 -20.51 -22.42
C ASN A 40 -14.42 -21.82 -21.61
N LEU A 41 -15.53 -22.26 -21.01
CA LEU A 41 -15.60 -23.53 -20.28
C LEU A 41 -15.77 -24.72 -21.26
N PRO A 42 -15.22 -25.92 -20.94
CA PRO A 42 -14.55 -26.29 -19.69
C PRO A 42 -13.09 -25.82 -19.60
N LEU A 43 -12.64 -25.45 -18.39
CA LEU A 43 -11.31 -24.92 -18.12
C LEU A 43 -10.55 -25.81 -17.13
N VAL A 44 -9.28 -26.13 -17.43
CA VAL A 44 -8.38 -26.78 -16.45
C VAL A 44 -7.97 -25.75 -15.40
N TYR A 45 -8.48 -25.89 -14.19
CA TYR A 45 -8.27 -24.95 -13.09
C TYR A 45 -6.94 -25.19 -12.38
N MET A 46 -6.71 -26.43 -11.93
CA MET A 46 -5.51 -26.86 -11.23
C MET A 46 -5.07 -28.26 -11.70
N THR A 47 -3.78 -28.52 -11.65
CA THR A 47 -3.11 -29.77 -12.03
C THR A 47 -2.19 -30.23 -10.91
N ASP A 48 -1.66 -31.44 -11.02
CA ASP A 48 -0.65 -32.00 -10.12
C ASP A 48 -1.07 -32.09 -8.64
N LEU A 49 -2.38 -32.23 -8.40
CA LEU A 49 -2.93 -32.37 -7.06
C LEU A 49 -2.84 -33.82 -6.57
N THR A 50 -2.63 -34.00 -5.27
CA THR A 50 -2.93 -35.27 -4.60
C THR A 50 -4.45 -35.50 -4.57
N LYS A 51 -4.88 -36.73 -4.31
CA LYS A 51 -6.32 -37.06 -4.24
C LYS A 51 -7.04 -36.23 -3.16
N ASP A 52 -6.45 -36.12 -1.98
CA ASP A 52 -7.06 -35.42 -0.84
C ASP A 52 -7.16 -33.90 -1.09
N GLU A 53 -6.15 -33.32 -1.75
CA GLU A 53 -6.20 -31.93 -2.22
C GLU A 53 -7.29 -31.74 -3.26
N ALA A 54 -7.37 -32.60 -4.28
CA ALA A 54 -8.37 -32.52 -5.33
C ALA A 54 -9.80 -32.60 -4.77
N ASP A 55 -10.06 -33.54 -3.86
CA ASP A 55 -11.35 -33.69 -3.19
C ASP A 55 -11.70 -32.48 -2.32
N THR A 56 -10.71 -31.90 -1.64
CA THR A 56 -10.90 -30.72 -0.78
C THR A 56 -11.18 -29.47 -1.60
N THR A 57 -10.41 -29.23 -2.66
CA THR A 57 -10.62 -28.11 -3.59
C THR A 57 -11.95 -28.25 -4.32
N LEU A 58 -12.34 -29.45 -4.77
CA LEU A 58 -13.65 -29.69 -5.37
C LEU A 58 -14.79 -29.32 -4.40
N ARG A 59 -14.73 -29.77 -3.14
CA ARG A 59 -15.73 -29.41 -2.12
C ARG A 59 -15.84 -27.90 -1.91
N GLN A 60 -14.71 -27.17 -1.92
CA GLN A 60 -14.71 -25.71 -1.79
C GLN A 60 -15.36 -25.03 -3.00
N LEU A 61 -14.99 -25.46 -4.22
CA LEU A 61 -15.58 -24.93 -5.45
C LEU A 61 -17.09 -25.15 -5.51
N THR A 62 -17.56 -26.36 -5.19
CA THR A 62 -19.00 -26.68 -5.15
C THR A 62 -19.76 -25.81 -4.16
N LYS A 63 -19.19 -25.55 -2.97
CA LYS A 63 -19.80 -24.63 -1.97
C LYS A 63 -19.96 -23.20 -2.49
N THR A 64 -19.10 -22.76 -3.41
CA THR A 64 -19.19 -21.42 -4.02
C THR A 64 -20.15 -21.35 -5.21
N GLY A 65 -20.71 -22.48 -5.65
CA GLY A 65 -21.58 -22.55 -6.83
C GLY A 65 -20.83 -22.77 -8.15
N VAL A 66 -19.65 -23.39 -8.09
CA VAL A 66 -18.87 -23.81 -9.27
C VAL A 66 -19.06 -25.31 -9.46
N THR A 67 -19.38 -25.73 -10.68
CA THR A 67 -19.44 -27.14 -11.07
C THR A 67 -18.08 -27.51 -11.67
N ALA A 68 -17.45 -28.54 -11.12
CA ALA A 68 -16.15 -29.01 -11.57
C ALA A 68 -16.05 -30.53 -11.48
N ASN A 69 -15.16 -31.12 -12.28
CA ASN A 69 -14.87 -32.55 -12.30
C ASN A 69 -13.41 -32.79 -11.96
N ILE A 70 -13.15 -33.85 -11.19
CA ILE A 70 -11.80 -34.35 -10.95
C ILE A 70 -11.47 -35.34 -12.08
N VAL A 71 -10.38 -35.08 -12.80
CA VAL A 71 -9.86 -35.97 -13.84
C VAL A 71 -8.58 -36.61 -13.31
N LYS A 72 -8.51 -37.94 -13.41
CA LYS A 72 -7.33 -38.72 -13.07
C LYS A 72 -6.39 -38.70 -14.28
N GLY A 73 -5.25 -38.02 -14.18
CA GLY A 73 -4.36 -37.80 -15.32
C GLY A 73 -2.95 -38.33 -15.10
N GLU A 74 -2.34 -38.84 -16.17
CA GLU A 74 -0.89 -38.75 -16.37
C GLU A 74 -0.56 -37.31 -16.75
N THR A 75 0.57 -36.80 -16.26
CA THR A 75 1.02 -35.41 -16.35
C THR A 75 0.77 -34.82 -17.75
N VAL A 76 -0.32 -34.05 -17.89
CA VAL A 76 -0.62 -33.36 -19.15
C VAL A 76 0.22 -32.10 -19.17
N ASN A 77 1.24 -32.10 -20.04
CA ASN A 77 2.05 -30.93 -20.31
C ASN A 77 1.20 -29.93 -21.09
N ILE A 78 0.39 -29.13 -20.38
CA ILE A 78 -0.46 -28.11 -21.01
C ILE A 78 0.49 -27.07 -21.61
N PRO A 79 0.54 -26.92 -22.95
CA PRO A 79 1.35 -25.86 -23.55
C PRO A 79 0.82 -24.53 -23.04
N LEU A 80 1.65 -23.77 -22.31
CA LEU A 80 1.33 -22.37 -22.06
C LEU A 80 1.08 -21.74 -23.44
N PRO A 81 -0.04 -21.03 -23.66
CA PRO A 81 -0.24 -20.33 -24.91
C PRO A 81 0.92 -19.35 -25.05
N SER A 82 1.76 -19.59 -26.06
CA SER A 82 2.76 -18.63 -26.51
C SER A 82 2.01 -17.34 -26.78
N GLU A 83 2.30 -16.31 -26.00
CA GLU A 83 1.75 -14.98 -26.15
C GLU A 83 2.15 -14.48 -27.55
N GLY A 84 1.28 -14.73 -28.53
CA GLY A 84 1.46 -14.27 -29.89
C GLY A 84 1.42 -12.76 -29.83
N ALA A 85 2.59 -12.13 -30.00
CA ALA A 85 2.71 -10.69 -30.07
C ALA A 85 1.63 -10.13 -31.01
N PRO A 86 0.86 -9.10 -30.59
CA PRO A 86 -0.14 -8.49 -31.44
C PRO A 86 0.55 -8.02 -32.72
N LYS A 87 0.01 -8.44 -33.88
CA LYS A 87 0.47 -7.98 -35.20
C LYS A 87 0.52 -6.46 -35.19
N GLU A 88 1.73 -5.93 -35.30
CA GLU A 88 2.04 -4.52 -35.42
C GLU A 88 1.44 -4.01 -36.74
N THR A 89 0.29 -3.35 -36.65
CA THR A 89 -0.29 -2.61 -37.78
C THR A 89 0.58 -1.39 -38.01
N GLN A 90 1.35 -1.39 -39.11
CA GLN A 90 2.17 -0.25 -39.53
C GLN A 90 1.35 1.04 -39.55
N PRO A 91 1.81 2.12 -38.89
CA PRO A 91 1.13 3.41 -38.95
C PRO A 91 1.31 4.02 -40.35
N GLN A 92 0.19 4.40 -40.97
CA GLN A 92 0.20 5.27 -42.15
C GLN A 92 0.80 6.64 -41.80
N PRO A 93 1.59 7.26 -42.71
CA PRO A 93 2.17 8.57 -42.47
C PRO A 93 1.07 9.64 -42.39
N ALA A 94 1.05 10.37 -41.28
CA ALA A 94 0.14 11.50 -41.07
C ALA A 94 0.54 12.68 -41.97
N VAL A 95 -0.40 13.14 -42.78
CA VAL A 95 -0.33 14.41 -43.50
C VAL A 95 -0.47 15.53 -42.46
N VAL A 96 0.58 16.35 -42.31
CA VAL A 96 0.62 17.51 -41.41
C VAL A 96 -0.06 18.71 -42.10
N PRO A 97 -1.16 19.27 -41.57
CA PRO A 97 -1.65 20.58 -42.01
C PRO A 97 -0.84 21.69 -41.33
N ALA A 98 -0.39 22.66 -42.12
CA ALA A 98 0.28 23.85 -41.61
C ALA A 98 -0.69 24.70 -40.76
N MET A 99 -0.29 25.00 -39.52
CA MET A 99 -1.01 25.94 -38.65
C MET A 99 -0.52 27.39 -38.83
N PRO A 100 -1.43 28.38 -38.74
CA PRO A 100 -1.07 29.79 -38.78
C PRO A 100 -0.48 30.27 -37.45
N VAL A 101 0.57 31.09 -37.56
CA VAL A 101 1.23 31.79 -36.46
C VAL A 101 0.28 32.86 -35.89
N SER A 102 -0.13 32.71 -34.64
CA SER A 102 -0.87 33.73 -33.90
C SER A 102 0.06 34.42 -32.90
N THR A 103 0.40 35.67 -33.20
CA THR A 103 1.09 36.58 -32.28
C THR A 103 0.06 37.32 -31.44
N SER A 104 0.00 37.04 -30.14
CA SER A 104 -0.72 37.88 -29.18
C SER A 104 0.17 38.14 -27.95
N PRO A 105 0.19 39.37 -27.41
CA PRO A 105 1.14 39.78 -26.39
C PRO A 105 0.78 39.25 -24.99
N ILE A 106 1.81 38.87 -24.26
CA ILE A 106 1.78 38.39 -22.87
C ILE A 106 1.39 39.54 -21.94
N ALA A 107 0.21 39.45 -21.32
CA ALA A 107 -0.20 40.34 -20.25
C ALA A 107 0.50 39.95 -18.93
N ARG A 108 1.19 40.93 -18.34
CA ARG A 108 1.92 40.84 -17.07
C ARG A 108 0.91 40.75 -15.91
N ILE A 109 0.88 39.64 -15.19
CA ILE A 109 0.05 39.47 -13.99
C ILE A 109 0.75 40.14 -12.81
N THR A 110 0.11 41.16 -12.24
CA THR A 110 0.49 41.79 -10.95
C THR A 110 0.05 40.91 -9.78
N PRO A 111 0.86 40.79 -8.71
CA PRO A 111 0.50 40.01 -7.52
C PRO A 111 -0.57 40.73 -6.70
N VAL A 112 -1.63 40.00 -6.35
CA VAL A 112 -2.71 40.42 -5.45
C VAL A 112 -2.22 40.29 -4.01
N SER A 113 -2.12 41.41 -3.29
CA SER A 113 -1.89 41.45 -1.85
C SER A 113 -3.16 41.07 -1.08
N PHE A 114 -3.09 40.01 -0.27
CA PHE A 114 -4.14 39.66 0.69
C PHE A 114 -4.14 40.65 1.85
N ILE A 115 -5.22 41.41 1.99
CA ILE A 115 -5.52 42.25 3.15
C ILE A 115 -6.23 41.37 4.18
N TYR A 116 -5.60 41.14 5.33
CA TYR A 116 -6.29 40.61 6.52
C TYR A 116 -7.17 41.71 7.10
N LYS A 117 -8.49 41.47 7.15
CA LYS A 117 -9.44 42.29 7.89
C LYS A 117 -9.45 41.83 9.35
N ASP A 118 -9.13 42.76 10.24
CA ASP A 118 -9.27 42.62 11.68
C ASP A 118 -10.70 42.28 12.07
N ALA A 119 -10.84 41.28 12.95
CA ALA A 119 -12.10 40.91 13.54
C ALA A 119 -12.50 41.96 14.59
N ALA A 120 -13.64 42.60 14.34
CA ALA A 120 -14.26 43.54 15.26
C ALA A 120 -14.68 42.85 16.57
N SER A 121 -14.25 43.46 17.65
CA SER A 121 -14.73 43.32 19.01
C SER A 121 -16.23 43.65 19.09
N CYS A 122 -17.05 42.70 19.56
CA CYS A 122 -18.37 42.98 20.11
C CYS A 122 -18.31 42.80 21.63
N ASP A 123 -18.26 43.94 22.31
CA ASP A 123 -18.51 44.12 23.72
C ASP A 123 -20.04 44.18 23.90
N ASP A 124 -20.61 43.32 24.74
CA ASP A 124 -21.98 43.48 25.19
C ASP A 124 -22.11 43.02 26.65
N SER A 125 -22.07 44.02 27.53
CA SER A 125 -22.15 43.88 28.98
C SER A 125 -23.61 43.67 29.43
N ALA A 126 -24.00 42.41 29.66
CA ALA A 126 -25.25 42.10 30.36
C ALA A 126 -24.99 42.01 31.88
N LYS A 127 -25.59 42.94 32.66
CA LYS A 127 -25.60 42.91 34.13
C LYS A 127 -26.33 41.66 34.64
N PRO A 128 -25.71 40.82 35.49
CA PRO A 128 -26.40 39.67 36.07
C PRO A 128 -27.16 40.03 37.36
N ASP A 129 -28.44 39.68 37.37
CA ASP A 129 -29.35 39.73 38.51
C ASP A 129 -28.83 38.95 39.73
N GLY A 130 -28.97 39.57 40.91
CA GLY A 130 -28.37 39.18 42.19
C GLY A 130 -28.84 37.86 42.83
N LYS A 131 -29.60 37.01 42.14
CA LYS A 131 -30.02 35.68 42.65
C LYS A 131 -29.17 34.50 42.17
N LYS A 132 -28.31 34.67 41.17
CA LYS A 132 -27.47 33.59 40.61
C LYS A 132 -26.08 33.44 41.27
N ARG A 133 -25.71 34.35 42.17
CA ARG A 133 -24.37 34.40 42.78
C ARG A 133 -24.09 33.23 43.74
N ASN A 134 -25.11 32.71 44.42
CA ASN A 134 -24.94 31.60 45.38
C ASN A 134 -24.75 30.23 44.69
N ILE A 135 -25.32 30.04 43.49
CA ILE A 135 -25.15 28.80 42.70
C ILE A 135 -23.75 28.77 42.07
N LEU A 136 -23.22 29.92 41.63
CA LEU A 136 -21.89 29.99 41.04
C LEU A 136 -20.76 29.73 42.07
N ILE A 137 -20.94 30.21 43.31
CA ILE A 137 -19.99 29.98 44.41
C ILE A 137 -20.02 28.50 44.87
N ALA A 138 -21.20 27.88 44.95
CA ALA A 138 -21.32 26.47 45.27
C ALA A 138 -20.70 25.56 44.17
N GLY A 139 -20.90 25.90 42.90
CA GLY A 139 -20.29 25.18 41.77
C GLY A 139 -18.77 25.29 41.74
N ALA A 140 -18.22 26.46 42.04
CA ALA A 140 -16.77 26.66 42.11
C ALA A 140 -16.11 25.83 43.22
N PHE A 141 -16.78 25.68 44.38
CA PHE A 141 -16.27 24.88 45.50
C PHE A 141 -16.25 23.38 45.21
N VAL A 142 -17.26 22.87 44.48
CA VAL A 142 -17.29 21.45 44.07
C VAL A 142 -16.17 21.17 43.05
N CYS A 143 -15.95 22.07 42.10
CA CYS A 143 -14.85 21.92 41.13
C CYS A 143 -13.46 21.96 41.81
N THR A 144 -13.21 22.85 42.77
CA THR A 144 -11.92 22.88 43.49
C THR A 144 -11.71 21.65 44.37
N CYS A 145 -12.76 21.11 44.99
CA CYS A 145 -12.68 19.84 45.74
C CYS A 145 -12.39 18.63 44.83
N ILE A 146 -12.94 18.59 43.62
CA ILE A 146 -12.63 17.52 42.66
C ILE A 146 -11.17 17.63 42.19
N ILE A 147 -10.70 18.84 41.87
CA ILE A 147 -9.33 19.07 41.42
C ILE A 147 -8.31 18.72 42.54
N SER A 148 -8.61 19.01 43.80
CA SER A 148 -7.71 18.68 44.91
C SER A 148 -7.60 17.17 45.17
N ILE A 149 -8.68 16.39 44.98
CA ILE A 149 -8.64 14.92 45.07
C ILE A 149 -7.76 14.32 43.96
N PHE A 150 -7.83 14.87 42.74
CA PHE A 150 -6.96 14.45 41.64
C PHE A 150 -5.49 14.86 41.88
N ALA A 151 -5.23 16.03 42.45
CA ALA A 151 -3.88 16.49 42.76
C ALA A 151 -3.19 15.63 43.85
N VAL A 152 -3.92 15.20 44.89
CA VAL A 152 -3.39 14.31 45.94
C VAL A 152 -3.12 12.89 45.40
N SER A 153 -3.88 12.45 44.41
CA SER A 153 -3.67 11.17 43.73
C SER A 153 -2.41 11.16 42.84
N LEU A 154 -1.97 12.33 42.37
CA LEU A 154 -0.74 12.49 41.57
C LEU A 154 0.53 12.61 42.42
N LEU A 155 0.41 12.89 43.73
CA LEU A 155 1.56 13.10 44.62
C LEU A 155 1.94 11.88 45.48
N HIS A 156 1.25 10.74 45.33
CA HIS A 156 1.69 9.49 45.94
C HIS A 156 2.59 8.71 44.96
N PRO A 157 3.92 8.65 45.18
CA PRO A 157 4.80 7.84 44.34
C PRO A 157 4.52 6.36 44.61
N ALA A 158 3.78 5.73 43.69
CA ALA A 158 3.62 4.30 43.68
C ALA A 158 4.98 3.63 43.47
N HIS A 159 5.29 2.69 44.35
CA HIS A 159 6.46 1.81 44.32
C HIS A 159 6.77 1.28 42.91
N LYS A 160 8.07 1.35 42.56
CA LYS A 160 8.73 0.88 41.33
C LYS A 160 8.03 -0.34 40.68
N LYS A 161 7.22 -0.07 39.64
CA LYS A 161 6.90 -1.08 38.62
C LYS A 161 7.95 -0.95 37.51
N LYS A 162 8.49 -2.09 37.09
CA LYS A 162 9.44 -2.21 35.98
C LYS A 162 8.85 -1.53 34.75
N ASP A 163 9.65 -0.68 34.11
CA ASP A 163 9.29 0.14 32.96
C ASP A 163 8.72 -0.75 31.85
N ALA A 164 7.41 -0.67 31.67
CA ALA A 164 6.78 -1.20 30.46
C ALA A 164 7.25 -0.33 29.29
N TYR A 165 7.89 -0.96 28.31
CA TYR A 165 8.27 -0.33 27.06
C TYR A 165 7.00 0.18 26.36
N HIS A 166 6.75 1.48 26.45
CA HIS A 166 5.79 2.15 25.59
C HIS A 166 6.52 2.48 24.28
N PRO A 167 6.09 1.95 23.12
CA PRO A 167 6.65 2.38 21.85
C PRO A 167 6.34 3.87 21.68
N SER A 168 7.37 4.70 21.88
CA SER A 168 7.31 6.11 21.52
C SER A 168 7.01 6.19 20.03
N VAL A 169 5.91 6.83 19.66
CA VAL A 169 5.71 7.33 18.31
C VAL A 169 6.79 8.37 18.10
N VAL A 170 7.93 7.94 17.53
CA VAL A 170 9.05 8.83 17.27
C VAL A 170 8.55 9.92 16.31
N PRO A 171 8.65 11.21 16.66
CA PRO A 171 8.31 12.27 15.74
C PRO A 171 9.23 12.17 14.52
N SER A 172 8.65 12.35 13.33
CA SER A 172 9.33 12.29 12.03
C SER A 172 10.52 13.27 11.88
N SER A 173 10.83 14.07 12.90
CA SER A 173 11.91 15.05 12.94
C SER A 173 13.31 14.46 13.16
N LEU A 174 13.46 13.17 13.51
CA LEU A 174 14.79 12.52 13.59
C LEU A 174 15.26 11.90 12.27
N LEU A 175 14.43 11.95 11.21
CA LEU A 175 14.80 11.54 9.85
C LEU A 175 15.28 12.70 8.97
N SER A 176 15.15 13.96 9.41
CA SER A 176 15.55 15.14 8.63
C SER A 176 17.04 15.49 8.75
N ASP A 177 17.72 15.07 9.81
CA ASP A 177 19.12 15.48 10.05
C ASP A 177 20.14 14.60 9.30
N SER A 178 19.79 13.41 8.83
CA SER A 178 20.66 12.60 7.97
C SER A 178 20.43 12.82 6.47
N LEU A 179 19.53 13.72 6.07
CA LEU A 179 19.20 14.01 4.66
C LEU A 179 19.72 15.39 4.18
N LYS A 180 20.53 16.09 4.97
CA LYS A 180 21.17 17.36 4.58
C LYS A 180 22.54 17.23 3.91
N VAL A 181 22.89 16.04 3.41
CA VAL A 181 24.11 15.83 2.62
C VAL A 181 23.75 15.45 1.19
N GLY A 182 23.92 16.40 0.26
CA GLY A 182 24.26 16.09 -1.13
C GLY A 182 23.20 16.36 -2.20
N SER A 183 22.98 17.62 -2.56
CA SER A 183 22.40 18.03 -3.84
C SER A 183 23.39 17.88 -5.02
N LEU A 184 24.15 16.78 -5.06
CA LEU A 184 25.23 16.57 -6.05
C LEU A 184 25.36 15.10 -6.47
N TYR A 185 24.27 14.40 -6.75
CA TYR A 185 24.30 13.17 -7.58
C TYR A 185 22.97 13.02 -8.30
N MET A 186 22.75 13.84 -9.32
CA MET A 186 21.74 13.59 -10.36
C MET A 186 22.39 13.89 -11.71
N ASN A 187 23.19 12.92 -12.17
CA ASN A 187 23.50 12.67 -13.58
C ASN A 187 24.37 11.41 -13.69
N ALA A 188 23.71 10.26 -13.75
CA ALA A 188 24.24 9.03 -14.34
C ALA A 188 23.08 8.11 -14.74
N ALA A 189 22.17 8.63 -15.58
CA ALA A 189 21.41 7.80 -16.48
C ALA A 189 22.32 7.57 -17.70
N GLY A 190 23.01 6.43 -17.74
CA GLY A 190 23.93 6.08 -18.82
C GLY A 190 24.49 4.67 -18.67
N SER A 191 23.86 3.72 -19.36
CA SER A 191 24.44 2.48 -19.90
C SER A 191 25.31 1.60 -18.98
N ASN A 192 24.71 0.52 -18.46
CA ASN A 192 25.17 -0.86 -18.67
C ASN A 192 24.09 -1.84 -18.21
N ALA A 193 23.06 -2.00 -19.05
CA ALA A 193 22.11 -3.10 -18.96
C ALA A 193 22.80 -4.37 -19.51
N GLY A 194 23.65 -4.98 -18.68
CA GLY A 194 24.18 -6.32 -18.90
C GLY A 194 23.45 -7.31 -18.01
N ASP A 195 22.56 -8.10 -18.61
CA ASP A 195 22.15 -9.45 -18.18
C ASP A 195 21.72 -9.72 -16.71
N ASP A 196 21.32 -8.69 -15.95
CA ASP A 196 20.69 -8.94 -14.64
C ASP A 196 19.21 -9.27 -14.86
N LYS A 197 18.95 -10.56 -15.11
CA LYS A 197 17.61 -11.13 -15.28
C LYS A 197 16.71 -10.78 -14.10
N SER A 198 15.89 -9.76 -14.33
CA SER A 198 14.59 -9.43 -13.75
C SER A 198 14.36 -9.89 -12.30
N SER A 199 14.42 -8.93 -11.39
CA SER A 199 13.93 -9.05 -10.00
C SER A 199 12.50 -9.61 -9.89
N GLU A 200 11.67 -9.47 -10.94
CA GLU A 200 10.33 -10.06 -10.99
C GLU A 200 10.33 -11.60 -11.05
N SER A 201 11.34 -12.24 -11.68
CA SER A 201 11.50 -13.69 -11.65
C SER A 201 11.91 -14.21 -10.25
N GLN A 202 12.45 -13.34 -9.40
CA GLN A 202 12.90 -13.73 -8.06
C GLN A 202 11.80 -13.73 -7.00
N ARG A 203 10.70 -12.99 -7.20
CA ARG A 203 9.47 -13.16 -6.40
C ARG A 203 8.78 -14.46 -6.84
N LYS A 204 9.37 -15.61 -6.50
CA LYS A 204 8.65 -16.89 -6.55
C LYS A 204 7.31 -16.67 -5.86
N ALA A 205 6.21 -16.97 -6.56
CA ALA A 205 4.87 -16.86 -6.03
C ALA A 205 4.85 -17.53 -4.65
N MET A 206 4.78 -16.71 -3.59
CA MET A 206 4.75 -17.24 -2.25
C MET A 206 3.43 -17.97 -2.06
N SER A 207 3.47 -19.08 -1.33
CA SER A 207 2.24 -19.71 -0.90
C SER A 207 1.43 -18.73 -0.04
N ASN A 208 0.11 -18.73 -0.20
CA ASN A 208 -0.79 -17.94 0.66
C ASN A 208 -0.54 -18.23 2.15
N GLN A 209 -0.19 -19.48 2.50
CA GLN A 209 0.13 -19.88 3.86
C GLN A 209 1.37 -19.16 4.41
N SER A 210 2.44 -19.06 3.61
CA SER A 210 3.66 -18.32 3.99
C SER A 210 3.36 -16.84 4.24
N GLY A 211 2.51 -16.23 3.40
CA GLY A 211 2.05 -14.85 3.59
C GLY A 211 1.28 -14.65 4.91
N ILE A 212 0.35 -15.55 5.21
CA ILE A 212 -0.43 -15.53 6.47
C ILE A 212 0.49 -15.68 7.69
N GLN A 213 1.42 -16.65 7.65
CA GLN A 213 2.37 -16.88 8.74
C GLN A 213 3.27 -15.66 8.95
N ALA A 214 3.84 -15.11 7.88
CA ALA A 214 4.66 -13.91 7.96
C ALA A 214 3.93 -12.74 8.62
N ARG A 215 2.64 -12.55 8.31
CA ARG A 215 1.80 -11.50 8.91
C ARG A 215 1.54 -11.74 10.40
N ALA A 216 1.22 -12.97 10.79
CA ALA A 216 1.02 -13.31 12.20
C ALA A 216 2.28 -13.05 13.05
N TYR A 217 3.47 -13.36 12.51
CA TYR A 217 4.74 -13.06 13.19
C TYR A 217 5.05 -11.56 13.20
N TYR A 218 4.74 -10.83 12.13
CA TYR A 218 4.84 -9.37 12.12
C TYR A 218 3.97 -8.73 13.23
N ASP A 219 2.72 -9.18 13.38
CA ASP A 219 1.82 -8.69 14.43
C ASP A 219 2.34 -9.06 15.82
N SER A 220 2.90 -10.26 15.98
CA SER A 220 3.56 -10.69 17.23
C SER A 220 4.78 -9.83 17.58
N ALA A 221 5.55 -9.41 16.58
CA ALA A 221 6.68 -8.51 16.77
C ALA A 221 6.23 -7.13 17.29
N LYS A 222 5.13 -6.58 16.74
CA LYS A 222 4.54 -5.32 17.21
C LYS A 222 3.98 -5.41 18.62
N ALA A 223 3.49 -6.57 19.03
CA ALA A 223 2.97 -6.84 20.37
C ALA A 223 4.06 -7.16 21.41
N SER A 224 5.30 -7.41 20.98
CA SER A 224 6.40 -7.72 21.89
C SER A 224 6.74 -6.53 22.79
N THR A 225 6.93 -6.81 24.08
CA THR A 225 7.34 -5.82 25.08
C THR A 225 8.85 -5.68 25.23
N THR A 226 9.62 -6.53 24.54
CA THR A 226 11.09 -6.52 24.58
C THR A 226 11.68 -6.37 23.18
N PRO A 227 12.81 -5.66 23.04
CA PRO A 227 13.52 -5.54 21.76
C PRO A 227 13.92 -6.92 21.19
N ASP A 228 14.47 -7.82 22.01
CA ASP A 228 14.92 -9.14 21.56
C ASP A 228 13.77 -9.99 21.00
N GLY A 229 12.62 -9.99 21.69
CA GLY A 229 11.42 -10.66 21.22
C GLY A 229 10.91 -10.10 19.90
N ALA A 230 10.91 -8.76 19.76
CA ALA A 230 10.49 -8.11 18.52
C ALA A 230 11.44 -8.44 17.35
N ILE A 231 12.77 -8.39 17.59
CA ILE A 231 13.80 -8.75 16.61
C ILE A 231 13.60 -10.20 16.13
N ALA A 232 13.40 -11.14 17.07
CA ALA A 232 13.19 -12.54 16.73
C ALA A 232 11.95 -12.73 15.84
N PHE A 233 10.82 -12.13 16.23
CA PHE A 233 9.58 -12.23 15.45
C PHE A 233 9.67 -11.57 14.08
N TYR A 234 10.31 -10.40 13.94
CA TYR A 234 10.52 -9.78 12.62
C TYR A 234 11.40 -10.65 11.73
N LYS A 235 12.48 -11.24 12.27
CA LYS A 235 13.32 -12.18 11.50
C LYS A 235 12.55 -13.41 11.04
N ILE A 236 11.67 -13.96 11.88
CA ILE A 236 10.81 -15.09 11.50
C ILE A 236 9.82 -14.66 10.40
N ALA A 237 9.18 -13.50 10.53
CA ALA A 237 8.28 -12.96 9.53
C ALA A 237 8.96 -12.79 8.16
N ILE A 238 10.20 -12.26 8.16
CA ILE A 238 11.05 -12.13 6.97
C ILE A 238 11.43 -13.53 6.43
N GLY A 239 11.69 -14.50 7.30
CA GLY A 239 11.98 -15.88 6.88
C GLY A 239 10.84 -16.54 6.11
N PHE A 240 9.59 -16.33 6.56
CA PHE A 240 8.40 -16.81 5.84
C PHE A 240 8.11 -16.00 4.58
N ASN A 241 8.35 -14.69 4.60
CA ASN A 241 8.16 -13.80 3.47
C ASN A 241 9.26 -12.74 3.47
N LYS A 242 10.31 -12.97 2.67
CA LYS A 242 11.43 -12.03 2.55
C LYS A 242 11.04 -10.67 1.96
N TYR A 243 9.85 -10.59 1.36
CA TYR A 243 9.27 -9.40 0.77
C TYR A 243 8.28 -8.67 1.70
N ASN A 244 8.17 -9.08 2.96
CA ASN A 244 7.37 -8.38 3.95
C ASN A 244 8.06 -7.06 4.35
N VAL A 245 7.70 -5.97 3.64
CA VAL A 245 8.31 -4.65 3.84
C VAL A 245 8.09 -4.10 5.24
N GLY A 246 6.92 -4.36 5.84
CA GLY A 246 6.61 -3.97 7.21
C GLY A 246 7.57 -4.61 8.22
N ALA A 247 7.87 -5.90 8.05
CA ALA A 247 8.80 -6.61 8.93
C ALA A 247 10.24 -6.09 8.81
N TRP A 248 10.69 -5.72 7.61
CA TRP A 248 12.01 -5.09 7.43
C TRP A 248 12.11 -3.73 8.12
N TYR A 249 11.11 -2.85 7.93
CA TYR A 249 11.07 -1.57 8.64
C TYR A 249 11.04 -1.75 10.15
N GLY A 250 10.20 -2.67 10.63
CA GLY A 250 10.11 -3.02 12.04
C GLY A 250 11.46 -3.46 12.61
N LEU A 251 12.17 -4.34 11.89
CA LEU A 251 13.49 -4.82 12.28
C LEU A 251 14.53 -3.69 12.36
N VAL A 252 14.62 -2.84 11.33
CA VAL A 252 15.53 -1.69 11.33
C VAL A 252 15.23 -0.74 12.50
N ASN A 253 13.96 -0.46 12.75
CA ASN A 253 13.56 0.46 13.82
C ASN A 253 13.86 -0.09 15.21
N VAL A 254 13.60 -1.39 15.45
CA VAL A 254 13.93 -2.01 16.75
C VAL A 254 15.43 -2.08 16.97
N TYR A 255 16.24 -2.36 15.93
CA TYR A 255 17.69 -2.28 16.07
C TYR A 255 18.16 -0.88 16.46
N LYS A 256 17.62 0.16 15.83
CA LYS A 256 17.95 1.55 16.18
C LYS A 256 17.55 1.88 17.62
N SER A 257 16.34 1.52 18.05
CA SER A 257 15.88 1.84 19.41
C SER A 257 16.63 1.05 20.50
N ALA A 258 17.16 -0.13 20.17
CA ALA A 258 18.00 -0.92 21.04
C ALA A 258 19.49 -0.48 21.05
N GLY A 259 19.87 0.56 20.29
CA GLY A 259 21.26 1.01 20.16
C GLY A 259 22.16 0.10 19.30
N MET A 260 21.57 -0.83 18.55
CA MET A 260 22.27 -1.79 17.69
C MET A 260 22.50 -1.22 16.28
N THR A 261 23.24 -0.11 16.18
CA THR A 261 23.40 0.66 14.93
C THR A 261 23.98 -0.16 13.78
N ALA A 262 24.94 -1.05 14.05
CA ALA A 262 25.55 -1.89 13.01
C ALA A 262 24.54 -2.86 12.37
N ASP A 263 23.71 -3.51 13.19
CA ASP A 263 22.67 -4.41 12.70
C ASP A 263 21.55 -3.66 11.99
N ALA A 264 21.18 -2.47 12.46
CA ALA A 264 20.23 -1.60 11.78
C ALA A 264 20.68 -1.26 10.35
N ASN A 265 21.96 -0.88 10.19
CA ASN A 265 22.53 -0.57 8.88
C ASN A 265 22.59 -1.81 7.99
N LYS A 266 22.97 -2.97 8.53
CA LYS A 266 22.98 -4.22 7.77
C LYS A 266 21.57 -4.60 7.28
N ALA A 267 20.57 -4.51 8.15
CA ALA A 267 19.18 -4.78 7.77
C ALA A 267 18.65 -3.78 6.73
N LEU A 268 19.07 -2.51 6.82
CA LEU A 268 18.73 -1.47 5.85
C LEU A 268 19.33 -1.75 4.46
N GLU A 269 20.60 -2.15 4.39
CA GLU A 269 21.26 -2.48 3.13
C GLU A 269 20.66 -3.73 2.47
N GLU A 270 20.34 -4.77 3.24
CA GLU A 270 19.61 -5.94 2.73
C GLU A 270 18.21 -5.56 2.22
N MET A 271 17.51 -4.68 2.93
CA MET A 271 16.22 -4.16 2.50
C MET A 271 16.33 -3.41 1.17
N LYS A 272 17.30 -2.50 1.02
CA LYS A 272 17.54 -1.78 -0.23
C LYS A 272 17.92 -2.73 -1.37
N LYS A 273 18.69 -3.77 -1.09
CA LYS A 273 19.01 -4.80 -2.09
C LYS A 273 17.76 -5.54 -2.59
N ILE A 274 16.78 -5.77 -1.74
CA ILE A 274 15.54 -6.50 -2.08
C ILE A 274 14.53 -5.59 -2.80
N PHE A 275 14.36 -4.35 -2.33
CA PHE A 275 13.29 -3.45 -2.77
C PHE A 275 13.78 -2.29 -3.63
N GLY A 276 15.08 -2.09 -3.78
CA GLY A 276 15.69 -0.89 -4.37
C GLY A 276 15.92 0.23 -3.36
N GLU A 277 16.75 1.20 -3.73
CA GLU A 277 17.11 2.37 -2.90
C GLU A 277 15.89 3.26 -2.57
N ASP A 278 14.92 3.32 -3.49
CA ASP A 278 13.74 4.19 -3.40
C ASP A 278 12.77 3.82 -2.25
N ILE A 279 12.92 2.63 -1.67
CA ILE A 279 11.95 2.09 -0.70
C ILE A 279 11.77 3.02 0.52
N LEU A 280 12.86 3.64 1.00
CA LEU A 280 12.83 4.52 2.15
C LEU A 280 11.96 5.76 1.92
N SER A 281 12.10 6.36 0.74
CA SER A 281 11.31 7.52 0.35
C SER A 281 9.84 7.12 0.19
N LEU A 282 9.56 5.95 -0.39
CA LEU A 282 8.21 5.45 -0.57
C LEU A 282 7.47 5.30 0.77
N SER A 283 8.10 4.69 1.77
CA SER A 283 7.48 4.52 3.10
C SER A 283 7.17 5.85 3.77
N GLN A 284 8.02 6.86 3.62
CA GLN A 284 7.75 8.22 4.13
C GLN A 284 6.59 8.91 3.39
N ILE A 285 6.49 8.71 2.07
CA ILE A 285 5.40 9.26 1.26
C ILE A 285 4.07 8.59 1.66
N VAL A 286 4.03 7.26 1.67
CA VAL A 286 2.83 6.47 1.98
C VAL A 286 2.42 6.61 3.46
N GLY A 287 3.39 6.74 4.38
CA GLY A 287 3.16 6.84 5.83
C GLY A 287 2.25 8.00 6.26
N ARG A 288 2.15 9.04 5.42
CA ARG A 288 1.24 10.19 5.62
C ARG A 288 -0.23 9.80 5.46
N PHE A 289 -0.50 8.79 4.64
CA PHE A 289 -1.84 8.34 4.24
C PHE A 289 -2.22 6.99 4.86
N GLY A 290 -1.23 6.15 5.19
CA GLY A 290 -1.48 4.77 5.61
C GLY A 290 -0.26 4.00 6.09
N GLU A 291 -0.39 2.68 6.10
CA GLU A 291 0.71 1.73 6.36
C GLU A 291 1.06 1.02 5.04
N LEU A 292 2.31 1.14 4.59
CA LEU A 292 2.80 0.41 3.42
C LEU A 292 2.77 -1.10 3.71
N MET A 293 2.04 -1.85 2.91
CA MET A 293 1.85 -3.29 3.08
C MET A 293 2.77 -4.10 2.17
N ASP A 294 2.88 -3.70 0.90
CA ASP A 294 3.77 -4.34 -0.07
C ASP A 294 4.30 -3.30 -1.08
N PHE A 295 5.49 -3.58 -1.61
CA PHE A 295 6.09 -2.83 -2.70
C PHE A 295 6.98 -3.72 -3.56
N TYR A 296 6.82 -3.61 -4.88
CA TYR A 296 7.74 -4.19 -5.84
C TYR A 296 7.67 -3.50 -7.19
N VAL A 297 8.70 -3.75 -8.00
CA VAL A 297 8.75 -3.32 -9.40
C VAL A 297 8.56 -4.57 -10.27
N THR A 298 7.61 -4.52 -11.19
CA THR A 298 7.36 -5.56 -12.18
C THR A 298 8.42 -5.52 -13.28
N SER A 299 8.49 -6.55 -14.15
CA SER A 299 9.49 -6.64 -15.23
C SER A 299 9.28 -5.57 -16.30
N ASP A 300 8.05 -5.09 -16.47
CA ASP A 300 7.74 -3.93 -17.31
C ASP A 300 8.08 -2.59 -16.66
N GLY A 301 8.67 -2.59 -15.47
CA GLY A 301 9.07 -1.39 -14.73
C GLY A 301 7.94 -0.70 -13.97
N THR A 302 6.74 -1.28 -13.89
CA THR A 302 5.63 -0.71 -13.12
C THR A 302 5.88 -0.83 -11.61
N TYR A 303 5.73 0.29 -10.91
CA TYR A 303 5.80 0.33 -9.46
C TYR A 303 4.46 -0.13 -8.87
N ARG A 304 4.46 -1.31 -8.26
CA ARG A 304 3.30 -1.86 -7.55
C ARG A 304 3.42 -1.57 -6.06
N ILE A 305 2.44 -0.83 -5.56
CA ILE A 305 2.40 -0.37 -4.17
C ILE A 305 1.06 -0.79 -3.59
N GLU A 306 1.08 -1.53 -2.49
CA GLU A 306 -0.09 -1.84 -1.70
C GLU A 306 0.03 -1.17 -0.34
N TYR A 307 -1.02 -0.47 0.09
CA TYR A 307 -1.03 0.16 1.40
C TYR A 307 -2.42 0.13 2.04
N ARG A 308 -2.39 0.04 3.37
CA ARG A 308 -3.58 0.17 4.20
C ARG A 308 -3.87 1.65 4.43
N SER A 309 -4.86 2.18 3.74
CA SER A 309 -5.29 3.58 3.83
C SER A 309 -6.04 3.87 5.14
N ARG A 310 -5.91 5.11 5.64
CA ARG A 310 -6.71 5.64 6.75
C ARG A 310 -8.01 6.32 6.28
N ALA A 311 -8.18 6.54 4.98
CA ALA A 311 -9.39 7.12 4.42
C ALA A 311 -10.62 6.26 4.73
N ALA A 312 -11.75 6.93 4.97
CA ALA A 312 -13.02 6.27 5.27
C ALA A 312 -13.69 5.72 4.00
N ASP A 313 -13.61 6.45 2.89
CA ASP A 313 -14.29 6.15 1.63
C ASP A 313 -13.34 6.09 0.42
N THR A 314 -13.84 5.57 -0.69
CA THR A 314 -13.07 5.36 -1.92
C THR A 314 -12.66 6.67 -2.61
N THR A 315 -13.42 7.75 -2.46
CA THR A 315 -13.07 9.06 -3.07
C THR A 315 -11.88 9.69 -2.35
N ALA A 316 -11.84 9.59 -1.03
CA ALA A 316 -10.69 9.98 -0.25
C ALA A 316 -9.46 9.12 -0.60
N MET A 317 -9.61 7.80 -0.76
CA MET A 317 -8.51 6.92 -1.20
C MET A 317 -7.97 7.31 -2.59
N GLU A 318 -8.83 7.65 -3.56
CA GLU A 318 -8.38 8.15 -4.87
C GLU A 318 -7.50 9.41 -4.73
N ARG A 319 -7.88 10.34 -3.85
CA ARG A 319 -7.09 11.56 -3.59
C ARG A 319 -5.74 11.24 -2.95
N GLU A 320 -5.69 10.29 -2.03
CA GLU A 320 -4.43 9.82 -1.44
C GLU A 320 -3.51 9.22 -2.50
N ILE A 321 -4.03 8.30 -3.34
CA ILE A 321 -3.30 7.68 -4.45
C ILE A 321 -2.69 8.75 -5.36
N TRP A 322 -3.49 9.74 -5.77
CA TRP A 322 -2.99 10.84 -6.61
C TRP A 322 -1.86 11.62 -5.93
N GLN A 323 -1.98 11.94 -4.64
CA GLN A 323 -0.94 12.65 -3.91
C GLN A 323 0.34 11.83 -3.75
N ILE A 324 0.22 10.51 -3.53
CA ILE A 324 1.35 9.59 -3.47
C ILE A 324 2.08 9.59 -4.81
N ILE A 325 1.36 9.41 -5.92
CA ILE A 325 1.98 9.34 -7.25
C ILE A 325 2.65 10.66 -7.60
N LYS A 326 2.01 11.80 -7.33
CA LYS A 326 2.62 13.12 -7.53
C LYS A 326 3.91 13.29 -6.73
N ALA A 327 3.97 12.77 -5.50
CA ALA A 327 5.20 12.79 -4.70
C ALA A 327 6.29 11.87 -5.27
N LEU A 328 5.92 10.72 -5.83
CA LEU A 328 6.86 9.78 -6.47
C LEU A 328 7.41 10.32 -7.80
N GLU A 329 6.60 11.02 -8.60
CA GLU A 329 7.04 11.70 -9.83
C GLU A 329 8.05 12.82 -9.57
N LEU A 330 8.01 13.46 -8.40
CA LEU A 330 9.03 14.45 -8.03
C LEU A 330 10.40 13.81 -7.71
N GLN A 331 10.43 12.52 -7.40
CA GLN A 331 11.63 11.81 -6.98
C GLN A 331 12.22 10.93 -8.09
N SER A 332 11.43 10.57 -9.09
CA SER A 332 11.85 9.63 -10.13
C SER A 332 11.34 10.07 -11.50
N ASN A 333 12.11 9.72 -12.53
CA ASN A 333 11.64 9.87 -13.92
C ASN A 333 10.29 9.16 -14.09
N SER A 334 9.47 9.67 -15.01
CA SER A 334 8.16 9.13 -15.35
C SER A 334 8.13 7.60 -15.39
N LYS A 335 7.39 6.98 -14.47
CA LYS A 335 7.21 5.53 -14.36
C LYS A 335 5.74 5.19 -14.41
N ALA A 336 5.44 3.94 -14.77
CA ALA A 336 4.10 3.40 -14.59
C ALA A 336 3.87 3.06 -13.11
N TYR A 337 2.67 3.29 -12.61
CA TYR A 337 2.31 3.09 -11.21
C TYR A 337 1.03 2.25 -11.10
N SER A 338 1.00 1.32 -10.16
CA SER A 338 -0.15 0.51 -9.81
C SER A 338 -0.32 0.54 -8.29
N LEU A 339 -1.23 1.37 -7.79
CA LEU A 339 -1.45 1.55 -6.36
C LEU A 339 -2.75 0.88 -5.95
N TYR A 340 -2.67 -0.02 -4.97
CA TYR A 340 -3.82 -0.59 -4.28
C TYR A 340 -3.91 -0.01 -2.87
N ALA A 341 -4.87 0.91 -2.68
CA ALA A 341 -5.24 1.43 -1.39
C ALA A 341 -6.41 0.60 -0.84
N HIS A 342 -6.34 0.15 0.39
CA HIS A 342 -7.48 -0.54 1.00
C HIS A 342 -7.60 -0.26 2.50
N ASN A 343 -8.81 -0.40 3.02
CA ASN A 343 -9.08 -0.44 4.46
C ASN A 343 -9.89 -1.71 4.78
N ASN A 344 -10.60 -1.74 5.92
CA ASN A 344 -11.38 -2.92 6.31
C ASN A 344 -12.66 -3.12 5.49
N THR A 345 -13.15 -2.08 4.80
CA THR A 345 -14.45 -2.07 4.12
C THR A 345 -14.36 -1.74 2.63
N ASN A 346 -13.31 -1.05 2.20
CA ASN A 346 -13.19 -0.47 0.87
C ASN A 346 -11.81 -0.75 0.29
N GLY A 347 -11.73 -0.84 -1.03
CA GLY A 347 -10.47 -0.86 -1.76
C GLY A 347 -10.54 -0.03 -3.04
N VAL A 348 -9.41 0.56 -3.43
CA VAL A 348 -9.23 1.30 -4.68
C VAL A 348 -7.92 0.84 -5.32
N LEU A 349 -8.01 0.30 -6.52
CA LEU A 349 -6.85 0.05 -7.37
C LEU A 349 -6.80 1.11 -8.46
N ALA A 350 -5.69 1.83 -8.55
CA ALA A 350 -5.43 2.77 -9.63
C ALA A 350 -4.18 2.34 -10.41
N TYR A 351 -4.31 2.32 -11.73
CA TYR A 351 -3.18 2.13 -12.64
C TYR A 351 -2.97 3.38 -13.49
N ILE A 352 -1.72 3.83 -13.58
CA ILE A 352 -1.30 4.97 -14.37
C ILE A 352 -0.11 4.55 -15.23
N LYS A 353 -0.18 4.88 -16.52
CA LYS A 353 0.92 4.64 -17.46
C LYS A 353 2.04 5.67 -17.24
N ALA A 354 3.27 5.31 -17.61
CA ALA A 354 4.36 6.27 -17.65
C ALA A 354 3.99 7.51 -18.51
N ASP A 355 4.56 8.66 -18.15
CA ASP A 355 4.40 9.95 -18.84
C ASP A 355 2.96 10.50 -18.89
N THR A 356 2.05 9.96 -18.07
CA THR A 356 0.69 10.48 -17.97
C THR A 356 0.71 11.82 -17.22
N PRO A 357 0.11 12.90 -17.74
CA PRO A 357 0.06 14.17 -17.02
C PRO A 357 -0.90 14.11 -15.81
N LEU A 358 -0.38 14.40 -14.60
CA LEU A 358 -1.10 14.35 -13.32
C LEU A 358 -1.11 15.67 -12.54
N SER A 359 -0.99 16.80 -13.23
CA SER A 359 -0.86 18.12 -12.58
C SER A 359 -2.03 18.46 -11.65
N ALA A 360 -3.24 17.98 -11.98
CA ALA A 360 -4.46 18.14 -11.21
C ALA A 360 -5.18 16.80 -10.98
N PHE A 361 -5.97 16.72 -9.89
CA PHE A 361 -6.71 15.50 -9.54
C PHE A 361 -7.72 15.07 -10.63
N GLU A 362 -8.37 16.01 -11.31
CA GLU A 362 -9.30 15.68 -12.40
C GLU A 362 -8.59 15.04 -13.60
N GLN A 363 -7.33 15.42 -13.87
CA GLN A 363 -6.52 14.76 -14.90
C GLN A 363 -6.15 13.34 -14.48
N PHE A 364 -5.83 13.13 -13.20
CA PHE A 364 -5.65 11.79 -12.66
C PHE A 364 -6.89 10.93 -12.89
N ARG A 365 -8.10 11.41 -12.56
CA ARG A 365 -9.34 10.62 -12.76
C ARG A 365 -9.64 10.36 -14.24
N ALA A 366 -9.31 11.29 -15.13
CA ALA A 366 -9.52 11.13 -16.57
C ALA A 366 -8.55 10.13 -17.20
N ASN A 367 -7.31 10.06 -16.71
CA ASN A 367 -6.24 9.29 -17.35
C ASN A 367 -5.90 7.97 -16.64
N ALA A 368 -6.18 7.86 -15.33
CA ALA A 368 -5.93 6.65 -14.57
C ALA A 368 -7.04 5.62 -14.80
N THR A 369 -6.66 4.35 -14.85
CA THR A 369 -7.64 3.26 -14.75
C THR A 369 -7.91 2.98 -13.29
N VAL A 370 -9.06 3.42 -12.78
CA VAL A 370 -9.46 3.26 -11.38
C VAL A 370 -10.53 2.18 -11.25
N ARG A 371 -10.36 1.29 -10.26
CA ARG A 371 -11.35 0.26 -9.89
C ARG A 371 -11.62 0.32 -8.40
N HIS A 372 -12.89 0.28 -8.03
CA HIS A 372 -13.34 0.21 -6.65
C HIS A 372 -13.72 -1.21 -6.27
N PHE A 373 -13.40 -1.57 -5.02
CA PHE A 373 -13.74 -2.83 -4.41
C PHE A 373 -14.61 -2.54 -3.19
N ALA A 374 -15.81 -3.07 -3.22
CA ALA A 374 -16.68 -3.20 -2.06
C ALA A 374 -16.30 -4.47 -1.28
N PRO A 375 -16.67 -4.58 0.00
CA PRO A 375 -16.27 -5.70 0.86
C PRO A 375 -16.88 -7.05 0.45
#